data_AF-A0A256FVC1-F1
#
_entry.id   AF-A0A256FVC1-F1
#
_cell.length_a   1.000
_cell.length_b   1.000
_cell.length_c   1.000
_cell.angle_alpha   90.00
_cell.angle_beta   90.00
_cell.angle_gamma   90.00
#
_symmetry.space_group_name_H-M   'P 1'
#
loop_
_entity.id
_entity.type
_entity.pdbx_description
1 polymer ?
#
loop_
_entity_poly.entity_id
_entity_poly.type
_entity_poly.pdbx_seq_one_letter_code
_entity_poly.pdbx_strand_id
1 'polypeptide(L)'
;KLSYVAALLNVVVAMVFVLFVVRGVLGKALIAIRDSEKLAAARGINRVCIHALLFTVTSALTGLTGGLYVAYNGTVGPAMFDFSTLTLLLTMMIVGGMGTLYGPVMGAALIYG
;
A
#
# COMPACT_ATOMS: atom_id res chain seq x y z
N LYS A 1 23.65 0.01 -8.53
CA LYS A 1 22.90 0.45 -9.75
C LYS A 1 21.73 -0.49 -10.05
N LEU A 2 21.95 -1.81 -10.22
CA LEU A 2 20.87 -2.77 -10.50
C LEU A 2 19.76 -2.79 -9.42
N SER A 3 20.16 -2.67 -8.16
CA SER A 3 19.27 -2.64 -6.99
C SER A 3 18.36 -1.40 -6.92
N TYR A 4 18.85 -0.23 -7.31
CA TYR A 4 18.07 1.01 -7.32
C TYR A 4 16.98 0.98 -8.40
N VAL A 5 17.31 0.40 -9.57
CA VAL A 5 16.34 0.20 -10.67
C VAL A 5 15.26 -0.80 -10.25
N ALA A 6 15.60 -1.87 -9.51
CA ALA A 6 14.63 -2.82 -8.99
C ALA A 6 13.66 -2.18 -7.98
N ALA A 7 14.14 -1.30 -7.11
CA ALA A 7 13.29 -0.56 -6.17
C ALA A 7 12.32 0.39 -6.89
N LEU A 8 12.80 1.15 -7.87
CA LEU A 8 11.95 2.01 -8.71
C LEU A 8 10.89 1.21 -9.48
N LEU A 9 11.29 0.09 -10.07
CA LEU A 9 10.38 -0.77 -10.81
C LEU A 9 9.31 -1.39 -9.90
N ASN A 10 9.67 -1.77 -8.67
CA ASN A 10 8.72 -2.23 -7.65
C ASN A 10 7.67 -1.16 -7.31
N VAL A 11 8.10 0.09 -7.10
CA VAL A 11 7.20 1.22 -6.82
C VAL A 11 6.24 1.46 -7.99
N VAL A 12 6.74 1.46 -9.24
CA VAL A 12 5.90 1.65 -10.43
C VAL A 12 4.90 0.49 -10.58
N VAL A 13 5.35 -0.76 -10.42
CA VAL A 13 4.49 -1.95 -10.49
C VAL A 13 3.42 -1.92 -9.40
N ALA A 14 3.80 -1.61 -8.16
CA ALA A 14 2.87 -1.47 -7.05
C ALA A 14 1.83 -0.38 -7.33
N MET A 15 2.25 0.78 -7.85
CA MET A 15 1.35 1.88 -8.16
C MET A 15 0.35 1.53 -9.27
N VAL A 16 0.81 0.91 -10.36
CA VAL A 16 -0.06 0.45 -11.46
C VAL A 16 -1.03 -0.63 -10.97
N PHE A 17 -0.55 -1.57 -10.16
CA PHE A 17 -1.38 -2.64 -9.61
C PHE A 17 -2.45 -2.11 -8.66
N VAL A 18 -2.10 -1.18 -7.77
CA VAL A 18 -3.07 -0.53 -6.89
C VAL A 18 -4.09 0.29 -7.70
N LEU A 19 -3.67 1.01 -8.75
CA LEU A 19 -4.60 1.69 -9.66
C LEU A 19 -5.58 0.72 -10.32
N PHE A 20 -5.12 -0.46 -10.74
CA PHE A 20 -5.96 -1.49 -11.34
C PHE A 20 -6.96 -2.06 -10.34
N VAL A 21 -6.52 -2.35 -9.10
CA VAL A 21 -7.37 -2.85 -8.02
C VAL A 21 -8.43 -1.83 -7.60
N VAL A 22 -8.06 -0.56 -7.46
CA VAL A 22 -8.96 0.54 -7.06
C VAL A 22 -9.99 0.85 -8.17
N ARG A 23 -9.60 0.78 -9.45
CA ARG A 23 -10.55 0.97 -10.57
C ARG A 23 -11.40 -0.27 -10.87
N GLY A 24 -10.96 -1.44 -10.41
CA GLY A 24 -11.62 -2.72 -10.61
C GLY A 24 -12.87 -2.93 -9.73
N VAL A 25 -13.36 -4.17 -9.73
CA VAL A 25 -14.53 -4.59 -8.94
C VAL A 25 -14.33 -4.42 -7.44
N LEU A 26 -13.10 -4.56 -6.93
CA LEU A 26 -12.76 -4.45 -5.50
C LEU A 26 -12.92 -3.01 -4.98
N GLY A 27 -12.37 -2.03 -5.68
CA GLY A 27 -12.52 -0.62 -5.29
C GLY A 27 -13.97 -0.14 -5.38
N LYS A 28 -14.72 -0.56 -6.42
CA LYS A 28 -16.16 -0.25 -6.52
C LYS A 28 -16.97 -0.89 -5.40
N ALA A 29 -16.64 -2.13 -5.03
CA ALA A 29 -17.33 -2.82 -3.94
C ALA A 29 -17.02 -2.19 -2.57
N LEU A 30 -15.79 -1.72 -2.35
CA LEU A 30 -15.43 -0.94 -1.16
C LEU A 30 -16.22 0.38 -1.04
N ILE A 31 -16.38 1.11 -2.15
CA ILE A 31 -17.19 2.34 -2.16
C ILE A 31 -18.65 2.03 -1.82
N ALA A 32 -19.20 0.94 -2.39
CA ALA A 32 -20.56 0.50 -2.08
C ALA A 32 -20.76 0.09 -0.60
N ILE A 33 -19.75 -0.54 0.01
CA ILE A 33 -19.75 -0.84 1.46
C ILE A 33 -19.70 0.45 2.28
N ARG A 34 -18.88 1.43 1.86
CA ARG A 34 -18.74 2.72 2.54
C ARG A 34 -20.03 3.56 2.52
N ASP A 35 -20.77 3.55 1.41
CA ASP A 35 -21.99 4.35 1.28
C ASP A 35 -23.17 3.78 2.09
N SER A 36 -23.38 2.46 2.09
CA SER A 36 -24.47 1.84 2.86
C SER A 36 -24.27 0.33 3.03
N GLU A 37 -23.83 -0.06 4.21
CA GLU A 37 -23.52 -1.45 4.55
C GLU A 37 -24.74 -2.40 4.43
N LYS A 38 -25.94 -1.91 4.75
CA LYS A 38 -27.21 -2.65 4.62
C LYS A 38 -27.60 -2.90 3.16
N LEU A 39 -27.36 -1.93 2.26
CA LEU A 39 -27.68 -2.04 0.84
C LEU A 39 -26.69 -2.97 0.11
N ALA A 40 -25.41 -2.96 0.50
CA ALA A 40 -24.41 -3.88 -0.05
C ALA A 40 -24.73 -5.34 0.30
N ALA A 41 -25.16 -5.61 1.54
CA ALA A 41 -25.59 -6.96 1.95
C ALA A 41 -26.85 -7.41 1.21
N ALA A 42 -27.81 -6.53 0.97
CA ALA A 42 -29.02 -6.82 0.18
C ALA A 42 -28.71 -7.15 -1.29
N ARG A 43 -27.58 -6.65 -1.83
CA ARG A 43 -27.07 -6.99 -3.17
C ARG A 43 -26.27 -8.29 -3.24
N GLY A 44 -26.19 -9.06 -2.16
CA GLY A 44 -25.45 -10.32 -2.11
C GLY A 44 -23.93 -10.14 -2.03
N ILE A 45 -23.45 -8.94 -1.70
CA ILE A 45 -22.02 -8.66 -1.58
C ILE A 45 -21.51 -9.23 -0.24
N ASN A 46 -20.71 -10.30 -0.31
CA ASN A 46 -20.10 -10.91 0.87
C ASN A 46 -18.92 -10.04 1.36
N ARG A 47 -19.17 -9.32 2.45
CA ARG A 47 -18.21 -8.42 3.11
C ARG A 47 -16.91 -9.14 3.49
N VAL A 48 -17.04 -10.36 4.00
CA VAL A 48 -15.88 -11.16 4.45
C VAL A 48 -14.97 -11.50 3.27
N CYS A 49 -15.54 -11.91 2.14
CA CYS A 49 -14.77 -12.18 0.92
C CYS A 49 -14.04 -10.93 0.42
N ILE A 50 -14.69 -9.76 0.39
CA ILE A 50 -14.05 -8.53 -0.09
C ILE A 50 -12.91 -8.11 0.82
N HIS A 51 -13.11 -8.10 2.14
CA HIS A 51 -12.05 -7.74 3.08
C HIS A 51 -10.90 -8.75 3.04
N ALA A 52 -11.19 -10.05 2.96
CA ALA A 52 -10.17 -11.08 2.81
C ALA A 52 -9.35 -10.89 1.53
N LEU A 53 -10.03 -10.67 0.40
CA LEU A 53 -9.37 -10.45 -0.90
C LEU A 53 -8.53 -9.17 -0.87
N LEU A 54 -9.05 -8.09 -0.26
CA LEU A 54 -8.28 -6.87 -0.06
C LEU A 54 -7.01 -7.12 0.75
N PHE A 55 -7.14 -7.82 1.87
CA PHE A 55 -6.03 -8.16 2.75
C PHE A 55 -4.99 -9.03 2.05
N THR A 56 -5.41 -10.02 1.26
CA THR A 56 -4.51 -10.86 0.47
C THR A 56 -3.73 -10.03 -0.56
N VAL A 57 -4.43 -9.15 -1.28
CA VAL A 57 -3.83 -8.27 -2.30
C VAL A 57 -2.82 -7.30 -1.69
N THR A 58 -3.17 -6.65 -0.56
CA THR A 58 -2.25 -5.74 0.12
C THR A 58 -1.06 -6.49 0.74
N SER A 59 -1.29 -7.65 1.35
CA SER A 59 -0.20 -8.42 1.98
C SER A 59 0.78 -8.99 0.96
N ALA A 60 0.30 -9.42 -0.21
CA ALA A 60 1.17 -9.89 -1.29
C ALA A 60 2.10 -8.78 -1.80
N LEU A 61 1.57 -7.56 -1.98
CA LEU A 61 2.37 -6.38 -2.35
C LEU A 61 3.38 -6.04 -1.26
N THR A 62 2.94 -5.90 -0.01
CA THR A 62 3.81 -5.55 1.12
C THR A 62 4.92 -6.58 1.32
N GLY A 63 4.61 -7.87 1.19
CA GLY A 63 5.61 -8.94 1.29
C GLY A 63 6.64 -8.88 0.17
N LEU A 64 6.22 -8.56 -1.06
CA LEU A 64 7.12 -8.45 -2.21
C LEU A 64 8.04 -7.22 -2.08
N THR A 65 7.52 -6.08 -1.61
CA THR A 65 8.34 -4.89 -1.33
C THR A 65 9.28 -5.11 -0.14
N GLY A 66 8.81 -5.72 0.94
CA GLY A 66 9.63 -6.02 2.13
C GLY A 66 10.75 -7.04 1.84
N GLY A 67 10.46 -8.08 1.06
CA GLY A 67 11.46 -9.05 0.63
C GLY A 67 12.57 -8.41 -0.20
N LEU A 68 12.21 -7.49 -1.10
CA LEU A 68 13.18 -6.72 -1.87
C LEU A 68 14.02 -5.77 -0.99
N TYR A 69 13.40 -5.18 0.04
CA TYR A 69 14.09 -4.30 1.00
C TYR A 69 15.15 -5.05 1.83
N VAL A 70 14.84 -6.28 2.26
CA VAL A 70 15.80 -7.14 2.97
C VAL A 70 16.93 -7.59 2.04
N ALA A 71 16.59 -7.99 0.81
CA ALA A 71 17.58 -8.35 -0.21
C ALA A 71 18.53 -7.19 -0.55
N TYR A 72 18.08 -5.94 -0.42
CA TYR A 72 18.91 -4.76 -0.63
C TYR A 72 19.85 -4.45 0.54
N ASN A 73 19.33 -4.48 1.78
CA ASN A 73 20.12 -4.09 2.96
C ASN A 73 21.05 -5.21 3.46
N GLY A 74 20.82 -6.47 3.07
CA GLY A 74 21.69 -7.62 3.37
C GLY A 74 21.73 -8.03 4.86
N THR A 75 21.22 -7.19 5.75
CA THR A 75 21.12 -7.41 7.20
C THR A 75 19.81 -6.85 7.72
N VAL A 76 19.12 -7.62 8.54
CA VAL A 76 17.89 -7.20 9.23
C VAL A 76 18.25 -7.05 10.71
N GLY A 77 18.34 -5.81 11.18
CA GLY A 77 18.59 -5.49 12.58
C GLY A 77 17.36 -4.81 13.21
N PRO A 78 17.02 -5.07 14.48
CA PRO A 78 15.90 -4.42 15.16
C PRO A 78 16.05 -2.88 15.22
N ALA A 79 17.26 -2.36 15.11
CA ALA A 79 17.53 -0.92 15.01
C ALA A 79 16.95 -0.25 13.74
N MET A 80 16.59 -1.02 12.70
CA MET A 80 15.99 -0.48 11.48
C MET A 80 14.50 -0.13 11.67
N PHE A 81 13.85 -0.72 12.68
CA PHE A 81 12.44 -0.51 13.01
C PHE A 81 12.27 0.26 14.32
N ASP A 82 13.16 1.22 14.57
CA ASP A 82 13.04 2.09 15.73
C ASP A 82 11.79 2.98 15.66
N PHE A 83 11.34 3.47 16.82
CA PHE A 83 10.19 4.37 16.93
C PHE A 83 10.33 5.62 16.06
N SER A 84 11.57 6.10 15.92
CA SER A 84 11.89 7.24 15.06
C SER A 84 11.55 6.96 13.59
N THR A 85 11.89 5.76 13.08
CA THR A 85 11.60 5.36 11.70
C THR A 85 10.10 5.21 11.45
N LEU A 86 9.37 4.60 12.39
CA LEU A 86 7.91 4.44 12.27
C LEU A 86 7.19 5.79 12.22
N THR A 87 7.65 6.74 13.05
CA THR A 87 7.10 8.09 13.09
C THR A 87 7.41 8.83 11.78
N LEU A 88 8.64 8.75 11.29
CA LEU A 88 9.02 9.31 9.99
C LEU A 88 8.14 8.77 8.85
N LEU A 89 7.88 7.45 8.84
CA LEU A 89 7.02 6.81 7.85
C LEU A 89 5.58 7.32 7.89
N LEU A 90 5.03 7.51 9.11
CA LEU A 90 3.74 8.13 9.34
C LEU A 90 3.73 9.58 8.85
N THR A 91 4.78 10.37 9.16
CA THR A 91 4.91 11.75 8.69
C THR A 91 4.93 11.82 7.17
N MET A 92 5.67 10.93 6.50
CA MET A 92 5.66 10.84 5.02
C MET A 92 4.26 10.59 4.46
N MET A 93 3.48 9.69 5.07
CA MET A 93 2.11 9.45 4.65
C MET A 93 1.18 10.64 4.91
N ILE A 94 1.32 11.30 6.07
CA ILE A 94 0.47 12.42 6.47
C ILE A 94 0.76 13.65 5.61
N VAL A 95 2.04 14.02 5.48
CA VAL A 95 2.50 15.18 4.67
C VAL A 95 2.19 14.97 3.19
N GLY A 96 2.33 13.73 2.71
CA GLY A 96 1.97 13.36 1.35
C GLY A 96 0.47 13.47 1.03
N GLY A 97 -0.40 13.31 2.04
CA GLY A 97 -1.85 13.40 1.92
C GLY A 97 -2.55 12.05 2.12
N MET A 98 -3.25 11.93 3.25
CA MET A 98 -4.03 10.74 3.62
C MET A 98 -5.21 10.54 2.65
N GLY A 99 -5.20 9.44 1.91
CA GLY A 99 -6.32 9.04 1.04
C GLY A 99 -6.08 9.21 -0.47
N THR A 100 -4.90 9.64 -0.90
CA THR A 100 -4.53 9.65 -2.33
C THR A 100 -3.42 8.63 -2.62
N LEU A 101 -3.49 8.00 -3.79
CA LEU A 101 -2.46 7.05 -4.22
C LEU A 101 -1.09 7.69 -4.42
N TYR A 102 -1.08 8.96 -4.81
CA TYR A 102 0.13 9.73 -5.12
C TYR A 102 0.73 10.39 -3.89
N GLY A 103 -0.04 10.52 -2.80
CA GLY A 103 0.39 11.22 -1.60
C GLY A 103 1.63 10.62 -0.95
N PRO A 104 1.67 9.32 -0.61
CA PRO A 104 2.84 8.70 0.00
C PRO A 104 4.12 8.82 -0.85
N VAL A 105 3.98 8.81 -2.18
CA VAL A 105 5.10 8.97 -3.12
C VAL A 105 5.65 10.39 -3.08
N MET A 106 4.76 11.40 -3.08
CA MET A 106 5.13 12.81 -2.92
C MET A 106 5.74 13.10 -1.55
N GLY A 107 5.20 12.52 -0.48
CA GLY A 107 5.73 12.69 0.88
C GLY A 107 7.12 12.09 1.05
N ALA A 108 7.39 10.92 0.47
CA ALA A 108 8.72 10.33 0.43
C ALA A 108 9.71 11.19 -0.37
N ALA A 109 9.29 11.72 -1.52
CA ALA A 109 10.12 12.60 -2.34
C ALA A 109 10.43 13.95 -1.66
N LEU A 110 9.53 14.49 -0.85
CA LEU A 110 9.74 15.76 -0.13
C LEU A 110 10.65 15.63 1.09
N ILE A 111 10.62 14.49 1.78
CA ILE A 111 11.40 14.30 3.03
C ILE A 111 12.81 13.77 2.74
N TYR A 112 12.98 12.97 1.68
CA TYR A 112 14.30 12.48 1.25
C TYR A 112 14.92 13.24 0.07
N GLY A 113 14.17 14.11 -0.59
CA GLY A 113 14.64 14.96 -1.69
C GLY A 113 15.30 16.24 -1.23
#